data_AF-A0A2S3YI23-F1
#
_entry.id   AF-A0A2S3YI23-F1
#
_cell.length_a   1.000
_cell.length_b   1.000
_cell.length_c   1.000
_cell.angle_alpha   90.00
_cell.angle_beta   90.00
_cell.angle_gamma   90.00
#
_symmetry.space_group_name_H-M   'P 1'
#
loop_
_entity.id
_entity.type
_entity.pdbx_description
1 polymer ?
#
loop_
_entity_poly.entity_id
_entity_poly.type
_entity_poly.pdbx_seq_one_letter_code
_entity_poly.pdbx_strand_id
1 'polypeptide(L)'
;MRGHRRDDTGCELIEVPDNAFLSDTALNQGWECERGYQNVGRKCVALIVPEHAYLTTSGNEWICDRGFEQKGETCVAVQVPKNAFFVDTTYGQKWKCDRGFESKGTTCSEVKLPENAHLDSSGNAWECNRPYQLRSGVCSME
;
A
#
# COMPACT_ATOMS: atom_id res chain seq x y z
N MET A 1 13.51 -35.63 2.71
CA MET A 1 14.11 -35.61 4.05
C MET A 1 13.92 -34.21 4.59
N ARG A 2 12.94 -34.01 5.49
CA ARG A 2 12.81 -32.73 6.20
C ARG A 2 13.92 -32.63 7.24
N GLY A 3 14.48 -31.45 7.43
CA GLY A 3 15.52 -31.20 8.44
C GLY A 3 16.96 -31.42 7.97
N HIS A 4 17.18 -31.66 6.67
CA HIS A 4 18.52 -31.74 6.10
C HIS A 4 18.65 -30.88 4.84
N ARG A 5 19.80 -30.23 4.67
CA ARG A 5 20.19 -29.48 3.47
C ARG A 5 21.29 -30.25 2.73
N ARG A 6 21.22 -30.27 1.40
CA ARG A 6 22.24 -30.92 0.58
C ARG A 6 23.43 -30.00 0.36
N ASP A 7 24.63 -30.48 0.65
CA ASP A 7 25.90 -29.86 0.27
C ASP A 7 26.67 -30.77 -0.72
N ASP A 8 27.87 -30.36 -1.14
CA ASP A 8 28.72 -31.08 -2.11
C ASP A 8 29.21 -32.45 -1.60
N THR A 9 29.10 -32.72 -0.29
CA THR A 9 29.65 -33.89 0.40
C THR A 9 28.61 -34.73 1.16
N GLY A 10 27.38 -34.26 1.33
CA GLY A 10 26.38 -34.95 2.15
C GLY A 10 25.07 -34.19 2.39
N CYS A 11 24.37 -34.64 3.44
CA CYS A 11 23.13 -34.05 3.95
C CYS A 11 23.40 -33.48 5.35
N GLU A 12 23.63 -32.18 5.43
CA GLU A 12 23.83 -31.45 6.67
C GLU A 12 22.50 -31.24 7.41
N LEU A 13 22.49 -31.38 8.73
CA LEU A 13 21.31 -31.11 9.56
C LEU A 13 21.00 -29.61 9.57
N ILE A 14 19.73 -29.25 9.43
CA ILE A 14 19.29 -27.85 9.52
C ILE A 14 19.13 -27.50 11.00
N GLU A 15 19.93 -26.54 11.47
CA GLU A 15 19.71 -25.92 12.78
C GLU A 15 18.49 -24.99 12.71
N VAL A 16 17.45 -25.36 13.45
CA VAL A 16 16.20 -24.59 13.57
C VAL A 16 16.28 -23.74 14.84
N PRO A 17 16.25 -22.40 14.74
CA PRO A 17 16.26 -21.54 15.91
C PRO A 17 14.92 -21.55 16.66
N ASP A 18 14.89 -20.98 17.87
CA ASP A 18 13.64 -20.80 18.63
C ASP A 18 12.62 -20.00 17.82
N ASN A 19 11.33 -20.35 17.97
CA ASN A 19 10.19 -19.77 17.24
C ASN A 19 10.30 -19.92 15.71
N ALA A 20 10.83 -21.04 15.24
CA ALA A 20 10.91 -21.41 13.84
C ALA A 20 10.47 -22.86 13.61
N PHE A 21 10.04 -23.15 12.38
CA PHE A 21 9.69 -24.50 11.94
C PHE A 21 10.38 -24.83 10.63
N LEU A 22 10.66 -26.13 10.43
CA LEU A 22 11.23 -26.62 9.17
C LEU A 22 10.27 -26.35 8.01
N SER A 23 10.80 -25.75 6.96
CA SER A 23 10.04 -25.40 5.77
C SER A 23 10.77 -25.84 4.51
N ASP A 24 10.06 -26.60 3.67
CA ASP A 24 10.56 -27.03 2.37
C ASP A 24 10.53 -25.87 1.34
N THR A 25 9.77 -24.79 1.60
CA THR A 25 9.71 -23.58 0.75
C THR A 25 10.83 -22.60 1.04
N ALA A 26 11.48 -22.69 2.20
CA ALA A 26 12.61 -21.84 2.57
C ALA A 26 13.93 -22.33 1.95
N LEU A 27 14.06 -22.21 0.62
CA LEU A 27 15.13 -22.81 -0.18
C LEU A 27 16.57 -22.56 0.33
N ASN A 28 16.83 -21.43 0.99
CA ASN A 28 18.18 -21.08 1.47
C ASN A 28 18.47 -21.54 2.92
N GLN A 29 17.45 -21.55 3.77
CA GLN A 29 17.62 -21.68 5.22
C GLN A 29 17.01 -22.98 5.76
N GLY A 30 16.01 -23.53 5.05
CA GLY A 30 15.32 -24.76 5.40
C GLY A 30 14.33 -24.63 6.55
N TRP A 31 14.09 -23.40 7.02
CA TRP A 31 13.13 -23.08 8.08
C TRP A 31 12.48 -21.71 7.84
N GLU A 32 11.31 -21.53 8.42
CA GLU A 32 10.56 -20.27 8.48
C GLU A 32 10.25 -19.92 9.93
N CYS A 33 10.15 -18.62 10.23
CA CYS A 33 9.72 -18.19 11.55
C CYS A 33 8.25 -18.52 11.77
N GLU A 34 7.91 -18.86 13.01
CA GLU A 34 6.52 -18.96 13.44
C GLU A 34 5.79 -17.64 13.20
N ARG A 35 4.46 -17.73 13.00
CA ARG A 35 3.62 -16.55 12.80
C ARG A 35 3.79 -15.59 14.00
N GLY A 36 4.04 -14.31 13.69
CA GLY A 36 4.35 -13.29 14.70
C GLY A 36 5.84 -13.09 14.93
N TYR A 37 6.71 -13.78 14.18
CA TYR A 37 8.16 -13.61 14.24
C TYR A 37 8.73 -13.30 12.86
N GLN A 38 9.77 -12.48 12.84
CA GLN A 38 10.52 -12.10 11.65
C GLN A 38 11.97 -12.60 11.72
N ASN A 39 12.55 -12.87 10.56
CA ASN A 39 13.93 -13.31 10.46
C ASN A 39 14.89 -12.12 10.58
N VAL A 40 15.61 -12.04 11.69
CA VAL A 40 16.68 -11.07 11.90
C VAL A 40 17.96 -11.82 12.23
N GLY A 41 18.90 -11.83 11.28
CA GLY A 41 20.22 -12.42 11.50
C GLY A 41 20.18 -13.93 11.82
N ARG A 42 19.37 -14.71 11.10
CA ARG A 42 19.16 -16.16 11.32
C ARG A 42 18.53 -16.51 12.68
N LYS A 43 17.81 -15.56 13.28
CA LYS A 43 16.98 -15.77 14.47
C LYS A 43 15.57 -15.28 14.18
N CYS A 44 14.60 -15.90 14.84
CA CYS A 44 13.23 -15.43 14.81
C CYS A 44 12.99 -14.48 15.97
N VAL A 45 12.79 -13.21 15.64
CA VAL A 45 12.53 -12.13 16.61
C VAL A 45 11.06 -11.78 16.54
N ALA A 46 10.40 -11.67 17.70
CA ALA A 46 8.98 -11.34 17.78
C ALA A 46 8.70 -9.98 17.10
N LEU A 47 7.65 -9.95 16.30
CA LEU A 47 7.12 -8.73 15.71
C LEU A 47 6.32 -7.98 16.78
N ILE A 48 6.68 -6.72 16.97
CA ILE A 48 5.84 -5.79 17.71
C ILE A 48 4.77 -5.30 16.74
N VAL A 49 3.53 -5.74 16.94
CA VAL A 49 2.38 -5.29 16.15
C VAL A 49 1.80 -4.07 16.86
N PRO A 50 1.87 -2.86 16.26
CA PRO A 50 1.36 -1.65 16.88
C PRO A 50 -0.18 -1.63 16.89
N GLU A 51 -0.76 -0.64 17.57
CA GLU A 51 -2.19 -0.37 17.47
C GLU A 51 -2.58 -0.05 16.01
N HIS A 52 -3.78 -0.46 15.62
CA HIS A 52 -4.30 -0.34 14.25
C HIS A 52 -3.48 -1.08 13.19
N ALA A 53 -2.90 -2.23 13.54
CA ALA A 53 -2.17 -3.10 12.64
C ALA A 53 -2.50 -4.57 12.85
N TYR A 54 -2.25 -5.36 11.82
CA TYR A 54 -2.42 -6.80 11.86
C TYR A 54 -1.31 -7.50 11.07
N LEU A 55 -1.02 -8.75 11.44
CA LEU A 55 -0.05 -9.57 10.75
C LEU A 55 -0.52 -9.93 9.34
N THR A 56 0.38 -9.86 8.36
CA THR A 56 0.13 -10.34 6.99
C THR A 56 -0.23 -11.82 6.96
N THR A 57 -0.67 -12.32 5.80
CA THR A 57 -0.96 -13.75 5.63
C THR A 57 0.27 -14.62 5.92
N SER A 58 1.47 -14.21 5.48
CA SER A 58 2.73 -14.88 5.81
C SER A 58 3.07 -14.80 7.29
N GLY A 59 2.60 -13.76 7.99
CA GLY A 59 2.71 -13.67 9.44
C GLY A 59 4.09 -13.23 9.95
N ASN A 60 5.02 -12.96 9.04
CA ASN A 60 6.37 -12.44 9.29
C ASN A 60 6.48 -10.93 9.11
N GLU A 61 5.37 -10.25 8.80
CA GLU A 61 5.24 -8.81 8.63
C GLU A 61 3.89 -8.35 9.20
N TRP A 62 3.73 -7.04 9.41
CA TRP A 62 2.46 -6.42 9.74
C TRP A 62 2.11 -5.32 8.75
N ILE A 63 0.82 -5.07 8.59
CA ILE A 63 0.28 -3.98 7.80
C ILE A 63 -0.79 -3.24 8.62
N CYS A 64 -0.99 -1.96 8.32
CA CYS A 64 -1.99 -1.16 9.00
C CYS A 64 -3.41 -1.58 8.63
N ASP A 65 -4.33 -1.40 9.57
CA ASP A 65 -5.76 -1.50 9.35
C ASP A 65 -6.21 -0.58 8.21
N ARG A 66 -7.33 -0.92 7.58
CA ARG A 66 -7.94 -0.05 6.58
C ARG A 66 -8.23 1.32 7.18
N GLY A 67 -7.82 2.37 6.48
CA GLY A 67 -7.92 3.75 6.96
C GLY A 67 -6.68 4.25 7.70
N PHE A 68 -5.66 3.41 7.87
CA PHE A 68 -4.39 3.77 8.48
C PHE A 68 -3.22 3.63 7.49
N GLU A 69 -2.15 4.38 7.74
CA GLU A 69 -0.91 4.34 6.99
C GLU A 69 0.29 4.19 7.91
N GLN A 70 1.31 3.47 7.42
CA GLN A 70 2.51 3.21 8.18
C GLN A 70 3.36 4.48 8.29
N LYS A 71 3.67 4.89 9.52
CA LYS A 71 4.62 5.96 9.84
C LYS A 71 5.63 5.43 10.85
N GLY A 72 6.79 5.01 10.35
CA GLY A 72 7.80 4.31 11.14
C GLY A 72 7.24 3.00 11.67
N GLU A 73 7.30 2.82 12.99
CA GLU A 73 6.84 1.60 13.69
C GLU A 73 5.37 1.71 14.15
N THR A 74 4.61 2.64 13.60
CA THR A 74 3.21 2.89 14.00
C THR A 74 2.27 2.99 12.81
N CYS A 75 0.98 2.77 13.06
CA CYS A 75 -0.09 3.03 12.12
C CYS A 75 -0.84 4.30 12.52
N VAL A 76 -0.87 5.28 11.62
CA VAL A 76 -1.52 6.56 11.85
C VAL A 76 -2.72 6.69 10.93
N ALA A 77 -3.83 7.20 11.46
CA ALA A 77 -5.05 7.40 10.69
C ALA A 77 -4.79 8.32 9.48
N VAL A 78 -5.23 7.88 8.30
CA VAL A 78 -5.14 8.64 7.06
C VAL A 78 -6.00 9.90 7.20
N GLN A 79 -5.35 11.05 7.03
CA GLN A 79 -6.05 12.33 7.02
C GLN A 79 -6.69 12.53 5.65
N VAL A 80 -8.02 12.38 5.59
CA VAL A 80 -8.82 12.67 4.40
C VAL A 80 -9.25 14.13 4.47
N PRO A 81 -8.82 15.01 3.54
CA PRO A 81 -9.21 16.41 3.56
C PRO A 81 -10.70 16.59 3.22
N LYS A 82 -11.22 17.80 3.41
CA LYS A 82 -12.57 18.16 2.95
C LYS A 82 -12.69 17.95 1.43
N ASN A 83 -13.86 17.49 0.98
CA ASN A 83 -14.18 17.19 -0.42
C ASN A 83 -13.31 16.06 -1.00
N ALA A 84 -13.01 15.06 -0.17
CA ALA A 84 -12.27 13.87 -0.54
C ALA A 84 -12.84 12.64 0.17
N PHE A 85 -12.54 11.48 -0.39
CA PHE A 85 -12.88 10.18 0.19
C PHE A 85 -11.65 9.28 0.27
N PHE A 86 -11.63 8.41 1.28
CA PHE A 86 -10.58 7.40 1.45
C PHE A 86 -10.59 6.41 0.28
N VAL A 87 -9.40 6.05 -0.21
CA VAL A 87 -9.22 4.94 -1.14
C VAL A 87 -8.20 3.96 -0.59
N ASP A 88 -8.53 2.67 -0.72
CA ASP A 88 -7.66 1.59 -0.26
C ASP A 88 -6.67 1.25 -1.38
N THR A 89 -5.53 1.93 -1.36
CA THR A 89 -4.43 1.72 -2.30
C THR A 89 -3.16 1.35 -1.54
N THR A 90 -2.42 0.39 -2.09
CA THR A 90 -1.11 -0.03 -1.57
C THR A 90 -0.04 1.03 -1.80
N TYR A 91 -0.19 1.83 -2.87
CA TYR A 91 0.78 2.85 -3.27
C TYR A 91 0.11 4.19 -3.55
N GLY A 92 0.85 5.28 -3.32
CA GLY A 92 0.39 6.64 -3.57
C GLY A 92 -0.58 7.16 -2.50
N GLN A 93 -1.34 8.18 -2.86
CA GLN A 93 -2.24 8.88 -1.94
C GLN A 93 -3.45 8.00 -1.58
N LYS A 94 -3.71 7.85 -0.27
CA LYS A 94 -4.80 7.03 0.28
C LYS A 94 -6.17 7.72 0.30
N TRP A 95 -6.32 8.78 -0.48
CA TRP A 95 -7.59 9.46 -0.69
C TRP A 95 -7.66 10.02 -2.11
N LYS A 96 -8.87 10.28 -2.59
CA LYS A 96 -9.14 10.97 -3.86
C LYS A 96 -10.13 12.09 -3.62
N CYS A 97 -10.03 13.16 -4.41
CA CYS A 97 -11.01 14.23 -4.36
C CYS A 97 -12.37 13.75 -4.85
N ASP A 98 -13.43 14.27 -4.23
CA ASP A 98 -14.79 14.08 -4.70
C ASP A 98 -14.94 14.62 -6.12
N ARG A 99 -15.92 14.08 -6.86
CA ARG A 99 -16.24 14.60 -8.20
C ARG A 99 -16.57 16.09 -8.11
N GLY A 100 -15.94 16.90 -8.97
CA GLY A 100 -16.00 18.36 -8.95
C GLY A 100 -14.85 19.02 -8.20
N PHE A 101 -13.91 18.25 -7.64
CA PHE A 101 -12.73 18.78 -6.95
C PHE A 101 -11.44 18.21 -7.55
N GLU A 102 -10.39 19.02 -7.60
CA GLU A 102 -9.05 18.64 -8.04
C GLU A 102 -8.04 18.67 -6.88
N SER A 103 -7.00 17.84 -6.95
CA SER A 103 -5.96 17.81 -5.92
C SER A 103 -5.04 19.02 -6.04
N LYS A 104 -4.88 19.74 -4.93
CA LYS A 104 -3.90 20.82 -4.75
C LYS A 104 -3.08 20.51 -3.50
N GLY A 105 -1.97 19.80 -3.70
CA GLY A 105 -1.11 19.31 -2.61
C GLY A 105 -1.84 18.33 -1.71
N THR A 106 -2.11 18.74 -0.46
CA THR A 106 -2.79 17.94 0.56
C THR A 106 -4.29 18.25 0.68
N THR A 107 -4.86 19.01 -0.25
CA THR A 107 -6.27 19.45 -0.21
C THR A 107 -6.98 19.22 -1.53
N CYS A 108 -8.30 19.27 -1.50
CA CYS A 108 -9.16 19.22 -2.68
C CYS A 108 -9.82 20.59 -2.89
N SER A 109 -9.53 21.21 -4.04
CA SER A 109 -10.08 22.50 -4.44
C SER A 109 -11.15 22.32 -5.50
N GLU A 110 -12.20 23.13 -5.46
CA GLU A 110 -13.29 23.05 -6.43
C GLU A 110 -12.79 23.32 -7.86
N VAL A 111 -13.19 22.46 -8.80
CA VAL A 111 -12.92 22.64 -10.23
C VAL A 111 -13.78 23.77 -10.75
N LYS A 112 -13.14 24.88 -11.14
CA LYS A 112 -13.82 25.99 -11.81
C LYS A 112 -14.06 25.63 -13.27
N LEU A 113 -15.31 25.31 -13.60
CA LEU A 113 -15.71 25.04 -14.98
C LEU A 113 -15.84 26.34 -15.76
N PRO A 114 -15.12 26.52 -16.88
CA PRO A 114 -15.41 27.60 -17.81
C PRO A 114 -16.74 27.38 -18.52
N GLU A 115 -17.25 28.42 -19.15
CA GLU A 115 -18.43 28.30 -20.01
C GLU A 115 -18.18 27.25 -21.11
N ASN A 116 -19.22 26.47 -21.46
CA ASN A 116 -19.14 25.40 -22.45
C ASN A 116 -18.19 24.23 -22.09
N ALA A 117 -17.93 23.99 -20.81
CA ALA A 117 -17.21 22.81 -20.33
C ALA A 117 -18.07 21.89 -19.44
N HIS A 118 -17.62 20.65 -19.29
CA HIS A 118 -18.15 19.70 -18.31
C HIS A 118 -17.01 18.93 -17.64
N LEU A 119 -17.30 18.34 -16.47
CA LEU A 119 -16.36 17.44 -15.81
C LEU A 119 -16.15 16.18 -16.66
N ASP A 120 -14.89 15.75 -16.77
CA ASP A 120 -14.54 14.54 -17.51
C ASP A 120 -15.03 13.26 -16.79
N SER A 121 -14.66 12.11 -17.33
CA SER A 121 -15.03 10.81 -16.75
C SER A 121 -14.41 10.58 -15.37
N SER A 122 -13.21 11.12 -15.10
CA SER A 122 -12.60 11.07 -13.77
C SER A 122 -13.38 11.90 -12.75
N GLY A 123 -13.96 13.02 -13.21
CA GLY A 123 -14.66 13.96 -12.38
C GLY A 123 -13.76 14.92 -11.61
N ASN A 124 -12.44 14.80 -11.74
CA ASN A 124 -11.46 15.67 -11.09
C ASN A 124 -10.74 16.58 -12.10
N ALA A 125 -11.11 16.52 -13.38
CA ALA A 125 -10.73 17.42 -14.45
C ALA A 125 -11.95 17.77 -15.32
N TRP A 126 -11.75 18.57 -16.36
CA TRP A 126 -12.82 19.01 -17.24
C TRP A 126 -12.39 19.00 -18.71
N GLU A 127 -13.37 18.88 -19.60
CA GLU A 127 -13.21 18.97 -21.04
C GLU A 127 -14.28 19.86 -21.65
N CYS A 128 -14.01 20.39 -22.85
CA CYS A 128 -14.98 21.20 -23.56
C CYS A 128 -16.16 20.35 -24.06
N ASN A 129 -17.36 20.90 -23.92
CA ASN A 129 -18.55 20.37 -24.58
C ASN A 129 -18.30 20.39 -26.10
N ARG A 130 -18.69 19.34 -26.82
CA ARG A 130 -18.66 19.39 -28.29
C ARG A 130 -19.68 20.44 -28.78
N PRO A 131 -19.36 21.26 -29.80
CA PRO A 131 -18.16 21.26 -30.66
C PRO A 131 -17.03 22.22 -30.21
N TYR A 132 -17.06 22.76 -28.99
CA TYR A 132 -16.08 23.73 -28.49
C TYR A 132 -14.70 23.08 -28.29
N GLN A 133 -13.64 23.88 -28.45
CA GLN A 133 -12.24 23.44 -28.28
C GLN A 133 -11.52 24.25 -27.20
N LEU A 134 -10.57 23.60 -26.52
CA LEU A 134 -9.74 24.25 -25.51
C LEU A 134 -8.78 25.25 -26.15
N ARG A 135 -8.94 26.54 -25.84
CA ARG A 135 -8.02 27.62 -26.23
C ARG A 135 -7.74 28.51 -25.03
N SER A 136 -6.47 28.68 -24.66
CA SER A 136 -6.04 29.58 -23.58
C SER A 136 -6.82 29.40 -22.25
N GLY A 137 -7.21 28.17 -21.91
CA GLY A 137 -7.94 27.85 -20.68
C GLY A 137 -9.45 28.08 -20.73
N VAL A 138 -10.04 28.38 -21.90
CA VAL A 138 -11.48 28.49 -22.11
C VAL A 138 -11.95 27.61 -23.26
N CYS A 139 -13.26 27.35 -23.34
CA CYS A 139 -13.87 26.62 -24.45
C CYS A 139 -14.53 27.60 -25.42
N SER A 140 -14.01 27.67 -26.65
CA SER A 140 -14.55 28.51 -27.72
C SER A 140 -14.87 27.69 -28.98
N MET A 141 -15.86 28.14 -29.75
CA MET A 141 -16.06 27.71 -31.14
C MET A 141 -15.20 28.62 -32.02
N GLU A 142 -14.24 28.03 -32.72
CA GLU A 142 -13.21 28.70 -33.55
C GLU A 142 -12.54 29.93 -32.93
#